data_AF-A0A2G6D4N1-F1
#
_entry.id   AF-A0A2G6D4N1-F1
#
_cell.length_a   1.000
_cell.length_b   1.000
_cell.length_c   1.000
_cell.angle_alpha   90.00
_cell.angle_beta   90.00
_cell.angle_gamma   90.00
#
_symmetry.space_group_name_H-M   'P 1'
#
loop_
_entity.id
_entity.type
_entity.pdbx_description
1 polymer ?
#
loop_
_entity_poly.entity_id
_entity_poly.type
_entity_poly.pdbx_seq_one_letter_code
_entity_poly.pdbx_strand_id
1 'polypeptide(L)'
;MARNRNGRKQKNSGKQPRYTRKGSPAMSSLSAKDELFRRVMIKGTLTLNSELHIGSGLPAEKDTQNKDQEQENSQEKDGNDTCVNEVQRDATGKPFLPGSGLRGALAAQLDEQTPDGLHRRLFGLARQPATEDKKESKEDQGGMGLLRVYDALLMGQVKTDRRTRTRIEPVSGTAMQHHLATLNLVPEGTQFKLRVMLEHSGGKESAITSKELECVLTLLEGLSQQRLGSGKSIGQGQVTWRCEDVQVITEKGYREWILSRLEQDNSADSHSSETSLESYKEDYTAAGNTSCDGLKPLKWERKAFSLKPDGPILINDPEALRDRKEGDPHVTFMTRSERSAVIPGSTLKGWFRAQSRRILLTLLQDKEMAQAERVARADELLNKMFGSTNSGMGCLRFEDAFAPFKKETDEHLQMFNAIDRFTGGVKESALFSAKGLWTNESFYSGISYQPYVLESEAWMKLLLLYVWQDAKEGDLVLGWGKSKGYGRLTLKAVNTGWLEKPGSEELEQWQDALLKALEPVTERV
;
A
#
# COMPACT_ATOMS: atom_id res chain seq x y z
N MET A 1 -13.62 62.20 16.96
CA MET A 1 -13.40 63.15 18.08
C MET A 1 -13.71 62.41 19.38
N ALA A 2 -12.72 61.75 19.99
CA ALA A 2 -11.91 62.28 21.09
C ALA A 2 -12.71 62.52 22.39
N ARG A 3 -12.54 61.63 23.38
CA ARG A 3 -11.82 61.95 24.62
C ARG A 3 -11.69 60.75 25.55
N ASN A 4 -10.44 60.54 25.94
CA ASN A 4 -9.90 59.65 26.95
C ASN A 4 -10.12 60.25 28.36
N ARG A 5 -10.26 59.44 29.42
CA ARG A 5 -9.64 59.65 30.75
C ARG A 5 -9.97 58.56 31.79
N ASN A 6 -8.96 57.74 32.05
CA ASN A 6 -8.47 57.19 33.33
C ASN A 6 -9.42 57.05 34.55
N GLY A 7 -9.57 55.79 35.00
CA GLY A 7 -10.01 55.42 36.34
C GLY A 7 -9.02 54.45 37.01
N ARG A 8 -8.62 54.77 38.24
CA ARG A 8 -7.54 54.20 39.07
C ARG A 8 -7.63 52.69 39.39
N LYS A 9 -6.43 52.12 39.55
CA LYS A 9 -6.08 50.86 40.22
C LYS A 9 -6.68 50.74 41.63
N GLN A 10 -7.25 49.58 41.95
CA GLN A 10 -7.32 49.04 43.30
C GLN A 10 -6.74 47.62 43.31
N LYS A 11 -5.70 47.44 44.14
CA LYS A 11 -5.12 46.14 44.52
C LYS A 11 -6.17 45.38 45.33
N ASN A 12 -6.42 44.12 45.01
CA ASN A 12 -6.85 43.19 46.03
C ASN A 12 -6.23 41.81 45.85
N SER A 13 -5.73 41.31 46.97
CA SER A 13 -4.89 40.15 47.19
C SER A 13 -5.70 38.85 47.25
N GLY A 14 -5.24 37.81 46.54
CA GLY A 14 -5.68 36.44 46.73
C GLY A 14 -4.50 35.50 46.45
N LYS A 15 -3.82 35.07 47.53
CA LYS A 15 -2.72 34.11 47.50
C LYS A 15 -3.21 32.77 46.95
N GLN A 16 -2.58 32.26 45.88
CA GLN A 16 -2.58 30.84 45.53
C GLN A 16 -1.22 30.21 45.92
N PRO A 17 -1.21 28.94 46.36
CA PRO A 17 -0.03 28.31 46.93
C PRO A 17 1.06 28.07 45.88
N ARG A 18 2.28 28.56 46.16
CA ARG A 18 3.49 28.22 45.41
C ARG A 18 3.86 26.77 45.69
N TYR A 19 3.48 25.86 44.79
CA TYR A 19 4.22 24.61 44.63
C TYR A 19 5.54 24.95 43.95
N THR A 20 6.60 25.05 44.74
CA THR A 20 7.98 25.10 44.23
C THR A 20 8.27 23.76 43.56
N ARG A 21 8.23 23.73 42.22
CA ARG A 21 8.85 22.67 41.43
C ARG A 21 10.35 22.71 41.74
N LYS A 22 10.85 21.76 42.53
CA LYS A 22 12.27 21.41 42.58
C LYS A 22 12.71 21.16 41.14
N GLY A 23 13.83 21.75 40.76
CA GLY A 23 14.35 21.79 39.40
C GLY A 23 14.41 20.40 38.78
N SER A 24 13.76 20.26 37.62
CA SER A 24 14.12 19.24 36.66
C SER A 24 15.59 19.48 36.24
N PRO A 25 16.44 18.46 36.18
CA PRO A 25 17.75 18.63 35.56
C PRO A 25 17.53 19.02 34.11
N ALA A 26 18.27 20.02 33.65
CA ALA A 26 18.23 20.47 32.26
C ALA A 26 18.56 19.28 31.35
N MET A 27 17.59 18.83 30.55
CA MET A 27 17.84 17.91 29.45
C MET A 27 18.74 18.64 28.44
N SER A 28 20.00 18.21 28.36
CA SER A 28 20.89 18.62 27.29
C SER A 28 20.50 17.87 26.02
N SER A 29 19.82 18.54 25.08
CA SER A 29 19.63 18.03 23.73
C SER A 29 20.96 18.07 22.98
N LEU A 30 21.43 16.95 22.43
CA LEU A 30 22.68 16.89 21.67
C LEU A 30 22.48 17.42 20.24
N SER A 31 23.53 18.05 19.71
CA SER A 31 23.58 18.66 18.37
C SER A 31 24.54 17.88 17.46
N ALA A 32 24.06 17.56 16.26
CA ALA A 32 24.48 16.48 15.35
C ALA A 32 25.88 16.52 14.68
N LYS A 33 26.90 17.20 15.21
CA LYS A 33 28.21 17.22 14.52
C LYS A 33 29.23 16.24 15.15
N ASP A 34 29.51 15.19 14.39
CA ASP A 34 30.56 14.17 14.59
C ASP A 34 30.44 13.29 15.85
N GLU A 35 29.21 13.05 16.32
CA GLU A 35 28.99 12.12 17.42
C GLU A 35 28.88 10.66 16.95
N LEU A 36 29.49 9.79 17.75
CA LEU A 36 29.51 8.34 17.59
C LEU A 36 28.59 7.70 18.64
N PHE A 37 27.60 6.95 18.15
CA PHE A 37 26.62 6.28 18.99
C PHE A 37 26.90 4.78 19.08
N ARG A 38 26.71 4.21 20.27
CA ARG A 38 26.73 2.77 20.50
C ARG A 38 25.41 2.13 20.09
N ARG A 39 24.32 2.79 20.47
CA ARG A 39 22.96 2.32 20.25
C ARG A 39 22.05 3.51 20.00
N VAL A 40 21.15 3.36 19.04
CA VAL A 40 20.08 4.33 18.79
C VAL A 40 18.76 3.61 18.72
N MET A 41 17.74 4.12 19.41
CA MET A 41 16.38 3.58 19.40
C MET A 41 15.42 4.66 18.89
N ILE A 42 14.68 4.34 17.84
CA ILE A 42 13.69 5.21 17.23
C ILE A 42 12.32 4.57 17.44
N LYS A 43 11.36 5.34 17.93
CA LYS A 43 9.97 4.92 18.10
C LYS A 43 9.04 5.88 17.39
N GLY A 44 7.93 5.34 16.91
CA GLY A 44 6.87 6.13 16.33
C GLY A 44 5.68 5.30 15.94
N THR A 45 4.76 5.97 15.26
CA THR A 45 3.48 5.39 14.88
C THR A 45 3.32 5.40 13.38
N LEU A 46 2.90 4.26 12.83
CA LEU A 46 2.44 4.10 11.46
C LEU A 46 0.91 4.15 11.44
N THR A 47 0.33 5.10 10.71
CA THR A 47 -1.13 5.19 10.52
C THR A 47 -1.47 4.75 9.10
N LEU A 48 -2.45 3.87 8.94
CA LEU A 48 -2.95 3.47 7.64
C LEU A 48 -3.80 4.58 7.01
N ASN A 49 -3.45 5.00 5.80
CA ASN A 49 -4.25 5.92 4.98
C ASN A 49 -5.15 5.18 3.98
N SER A 50 -4.92 3.87 3.81
CA SER A 50 -5.79 2.97 3.06
C SER A 50 -5.77 1.59 3.70
N GLU A 51 -6.74 0.75 3.33
CA GLU A 51 -6.81 -0.63 3.79
C GLU A 51 -5.52 -1.42 3.48
N LEU A 52 -5.19 -2.39 4.32
CA LEU A 52 -3.95 -3.16 4.25
C LEU A 52 -4.22 -4.66 4.34
N HIS A 53 -3.67 -5.44 3.39
CA HIS A 53 -3.55 -6.89 3.52
C HIS A 53 -2.08 -7.31 3.63
N ILE A 54 -1.72 -7.94 4.75
CA ILE A 54 -0.47 -8.68 4.93
C ILE A 54 -0.82 -10.14 5.12
N GLY A 55 -0.66 -10.93 4.06
CA GLY A 55 -1.02 -12.34 4.07
C GLY A 55 -0.16 -13.16 5.02
N SER A 56 -0.78 -14.08 5.76
CA SER A 56 -0.09 -15.10 6.57
C SER A 56 0.53 -16.22 5.73
N GLY A 57 0.10 -16.35 4.46
CA GLY A 57 0.45 -17.49 3.62
C GLY A 57 -0.34 -18.76 3.98
N LEU A 58 -1.22 -18.70 4.99
CA LEU A 58 -2.10 -19.78 5.40
C LEU A 58 -3.54 -19.45 4.97
N PRO A 59 -4.26 -20.40 4.34
CA PRO A 59 -5.71 -20.28 4.21
C PRO A 59 -6.35 -20.32 5.60
N ALA A 60 -7.43 -19.57 5.82
CA ALA A 60 -8.22 -19.69 7.05
C ALA A 60 -8.70 -21.15 7.24
N GLU A 61 -8.52 -21.71 8.44
CA GLU A 61 -9.25 -22.92 8.82
C GLU A 61 -10.74 -22.57 8.98
N LYS A 62 -11.62 -23.47 8.50
CA LYS A 62 -13.08 -23.29 8.56
C LYS A 62 -13.51 -22.96 9.98
N ASP A 63 -14.32 -21.90 10.16
CA ASP A 63 -15.10 -21.68 11.39
C ASP A 63 -15.93 -22.95 11.66
N THR A 64 -15.48 -23.79 12.60
CA THR A 64 -16.14 -25.04 12.98
C THR A 64 -17.34 -24.84 13.89
N GLN A 65 -17.83 -23.61 14.08
CA GLN A 65 -18.90 -23.30 15.03
C GLN A 65 -20.32 -23.65 14.56
N ASN A 66 -20.53 -24.13 13.33
CA ASN A 66 -21.85 -24.56 12.83
C ASN A 66 -21.87 -26.03 12.38
N LYS A 67 -21.27 -26.95 13.14
CA LYS A 67 -21.34 -28.39 12.84
C LYS A 67 -22.56 -29.13 13.40
N ASP A 68 -23.35 -28.52 14.27
CA ASP A 68 -24.40 -29.27 15.01
C ASP A 68 -25.83 -29.10 14.47
N GLN A 69 -26.07 -28.50 13.31
CA GLN A 69 -27.44 -28.36 12.77
C GLN A 69 -27.64 -28.65 11.26
N GLU A 70 -26.63 -29.10 10.51
CA GLU A 70 -26.79 -29.45 9.09
C GLU A 70 -26.44 -30.92 8.79
N GLN A 71 -26.97 -31.84 9.60
CA GLN A 71 -27.12 -33.24 9.20
C GLN A 71 -28.61 -33.53 9.00
N GLU A 72 -29.16 -33.11 7.86
CA GLU A 72 -30.34 -33.69 7.18
C GLU A 72 -30.81 -32.77 6.04
N ASN A 73 -30.02 -32.67 4.97
CA ASN A 73 -30.49 -32.48 3.58
C ASN A 73 -29.29 -32.29 2.64
N SER A 74 -28.55 -33.37 2.40
CA SER A 74 -27.55 -33.43 1.34
C SER A 74 -28.22 -33.68 -0.01
N GLN A 75 -28.72 -32.60 -0.63
CA GLN A 75 -28.69 -32.47 -2.09
C GLN A 75 -27.58 -31.49 -2.44
N GLU A 76 -26.66 -31.97 -3.27
CA GLU A 76 -25.47 -31.34 -3.84
C GLU A 76 -25.56 -29.80 -3.94
N LYS A 77 -25.04 -29.09 -2.93
CA LYS A 77 -24.59 -27.71 -3.10
C LYS A 77 -23.11 -27.77 -3.47
N ASP A 78 -22.81 -27.37 -4.70
CA ASP A 78 -21.45 -27.11 -5.20
C ASP A 78 -20.64 -26.35 -4.13
N GLY A 79 -19.69 -27.07 -3.52
CA GLY A 79 -18.77 -26.56 -2.53
C GLY A 79 -17.79 -25.59 -3.17
N ASN A 80 -18.20 -24.33 -3.32
CA ASN A 80 -17.30 -23.24 -3.64
C ASN A 80 -16.51 -22.89 -2.38
N ASP A 81 -15.51 -23.75 -2.06
CA ASP A 81 -14.56 -23.56 -0.95
C ASP A 81 -13.88 -22.21 -1.15
N THR A 82 -14.40 -21.19 -0.45
CA THR A 82 -13.89 -19.83 -0.53
C THR A 82 -12.65 -19.76 0.35
N CYS A 83 -11.49 -19.98 -0.27
CA CYS A 83 -10.20 -19.75 0.39
C CYS A 83 -10.10 -18.27 0.81
N VAL A 84 -10.22 -18.02 2.12
CA VAL A 84 -10.00 -16.69 2.71
C VAL A 84 -8.52 -16.56 3.05
N ASN A 85 -7.86 -15.56 2.46
CA ASN A 85 -6.49 -15.21 2.84
C ASN A 85 -6.53 -14.34 4.10
N GLU A 86 -6.01 -14.89 5.19
CA GLU A 86 -5.96 -14.22 6.48
C GLU A 86 -4.84 -13.19 6.58
N VAL A 87 -5.07 -12.18 7.43
CA VAL A 87 -4.01 -11.24 7.82
C VAL A 87 -3.08 -11.90 8.84
N GLN A 88 -1.80 -11.56 8.83
CA GLN A 88 -0.88 -11.98 9.88
C GLN A 88 -1.31 -11.45 11.23
N ARG A 89 -1.28 -12.33 12.24
CA ARG A 89 -1.66 -12.05 13.63
C ARG A 89 -0.53 -12.44 14.57
N ASP A 90 -0.35 -11.66 15.63
CA ASP A 90 0.59 -11.96 16.69
C ASP A 90 0.08 -13.11 17.57
N ALA A 91 0.88 -13.50 18.57
CA ALA A 91 0.50 -14.55 19.53
C ALA A 91 -0.78 -14.22 20.34
N THR A 92 -1.25 -12.97 20.34
CA THR A 92 -2.49 -12.53 20.99
C THR A 92 -3.68 -12.48 20.03
N GLY A 93 -3.49 -12.88 18.76
CA GLY A 93 -4.51 -12.87 17.72
C GLY A 93 -4.73 -11.49 17.07
N LYS A 94 -3.91 -10.49 17.38
CA LYS A 94 -4.05 -9.13 16.81
C LYS A 94 -3.24 -8.99 15.53
N PRO A 95 -3.76 -8.29 14.50
CA PRO A 95 -2.97 -7.96 13.32
C PRO A 95 -1.67 -7.23 13.68
N PHE A 96 -0.57 -7.54 13.00
CA PHE A 96 0.70 -6.82 13.16
C PHE A 96 1.43 -6.68 11.82
N LEU A 97 2.39 -5.75 11.74
CA LEU A 97 3.27 -5.62 10.58
C LEU A 97 4.60 -6.30 10.88
N PRO A 98 5.02 -7.32 10.12
CA PRO A 98 6.30 -7.98 10.36
C PRO A 98 7.48 -7.04 10.17
N GLY A 99 8.43 -7.09 11.11
CA GLY A 99 9.67 -6.34 11.06
C GLY A 99 10.50 -6.68 9.82
N SER A 100 10.41 -7.91 9.31
CA SER A 100 11.03 -8.34 8.06
C SER A 100 10.48 -7.59 6.84
N GLY A 101 9.15 -7.45 6.75
CA GLY A 101 8.48 -6.71 5.68
C GLY A 101 8.79 -5.21 5.72
N LEU A 102 8.82 -4.63 6.92
CA LEU A 102 9.21 -3.23 7.13
C LEU A 102 10.70 -2.99 6.82
N ARG A 103 11.59 -3.90 7.24
CA ARG A 103 13.01 -3.85 6.89
C ARG A 103 13.21 -3.89 5.39
N GLY A 104 12.49 -4.77 4.68
CA GLY A 104 12.52 -4.83 3.22
C GLY A 104 12.01 -3.55 2.56
N ALA A 105 10.96 -2.93 3.10
CA ALA A 105 10.45 -1.65 2.62
C ALA A 105 11.45 -0.50 2.77
N LEU A 106 12.17 -0.45 3.90
CA LEU A 106 13.26 0.51 4.14
C LEU A 106 14.47 0.24 3.23
N ALA A 107 14.87 -1.02 3.08
CA ALA A 107 15.99 -1.39 2.20
C ALA A 107 15.71 -1.03 0.73
N ALA A 108 14.48 -1.25 0.26
CA ALA A 108 14.08 -0.95 -1.11
C ALA A 108 14.16 0.54 -1.49
N GLN A 109 14.28 1.45 -0.52
CA GLN A 109 14.44 2.88 -0.80
C GLN A 109 15.88 3.28 -1.13
N LEU A 110 16.84 2.45 -0.75
CA LEU A 110 18.26 2.78 -0.85
C LEU A 110 18.89 1.92 -1.96
N ASP A 111 19.77 2.53 -2.75
CA ASP A 111 20.53 1.80 -3.75
C ASP A 111 21.48 0.79 -3.09
N GLU A 112 21.57 -0.42 -3.65
CA GLU A 112 22.52 -1.43 -3.17
C GLU A 112 23.96 -0.98 -3.44
N GLN A 113 24.18 -0.16 -4.48
CA GLN A 113 25.48 0.36 -4.88
C GLN A 113 25.77 1.76 -4.33
N THR A 114 25.25 2.11 -3.15
CA THR A 114 25.55 3.39 -2.49
C THR A 114 27.07 3.66 -2.41
N PRO A 115 27.57 4.87 -2.72
CA PRO A 115 29.01 5.19 -2.78
C PRO A 115 29.80 4.82 -1.52
N ASP A 116 29.17 4.90 -0.35
CA ASP A 116 29.82 4.65 0.95
C ASP A 116 29.55 3.25 1.52
N GLY A 117 28.91 2.35 0.74
CA GLY A 117 28.47 1.04 1.23
C GLY A 117 27.40 1.12 2.33
N LEU A 118 26.68 2.24 2.42
CA LEU A 118 25.68 2.53 3.45
C LEU A 118 24.56 1.49 3.48
N HIS A 119 24.09 1.03 2.31
CA HIS A 119 23.08 -0.04 2.23
C HIS A 119 23.56 -1.31 2.93
N ARG A 120 24.79 -1.75 2.60
CA ARG A 120 25.42 -2.91 3.22
C ARG A 120 25.63 -2.73 4.72
N ARG A 121 26.05 -1.54 5.18
CA ARG A 121 26.21 -1.26 6.61
C ARG A 121 24.90 -1.33 7.38
N LEU A 122 23.83 -0.72 6.86
CA LEU A 122 22.53 -0.70 7.55
C LEU A 122 21.82 -2.06 7.51
N PHE A 123 21.76 -2.69 6.33
CA PHE A 123 20.92 -3.87 6.11
C PHE A 123 21.70 -5.19 6.13
N GLY A 124 23.03 -5.16 6.03
CA GLY A 124 23.88 -6.34 6.00
C GLY A 124 24.05 -6.93 4.60
N LEU A 125 24.76 -8.06 4.54
CA LEU A 125 24.83 -8.92 3.35
C LEU A 125 24.18 -10.26 3.64
N ALA A 126 23.28 -10.68 2.75
CA ALA A 126 22.81 -12.06 2.73
C ALA A 126 23.98 -12.98 2.35
N ARG A 127 24.15 -14.06 3.12
CA ARG A 127 25.08 -15.13 2.74
C ARG A 127 24.57 -15.78 1.45
N GLN A 128 25.41 -15.84 0.42
CA GLN A 128 25.08 -16.62 -0.76
C GLN A 128 25.27 -18.11 -0.45
N PRO A 129 24.36 -18.99 -0.90
CA PRO A 129 24.55 -20.42 -0.75
C PRO A 129 25.82 -20.82 -1.53
N ALA A 130 26.67 -21.66 -0.92
CA ALA A 130 27.88 -22.14 -1.58
C ALA A 130 27.48 -22.94 -2.83
N THR A 131 27.84 -22.45 -4.01
CA THR A 131 27.83 -23.24 -5.24
C THR A 131 29.03 -24.17 -5.22
N GLU A 132 28.85 -25.45 -5.58
CA GLU A 132 29.84 -26.53 -5.44
C GLU A 132 31.23 -26.22 -6.04
N ASP A 133 31.36 -25.25 -6.95
CA ASP A 133 32.58 -24.95 -7.70
C ASP A 133 33.34 -23.65 -7.30
N LYS A 134 32.92 -22.92 -6.25
CA LYS A 134 33.63 -21.69 -5.83
C LYS A 134 34.26 -21.83 -4.45
N LYS A 135 35.59 -21.67 -4.37
CA LYS A 135 36.30 -21.44 -3.09
C LYS A 135 35.68 -20.23 -2.40
N GLU A 136 35.23 -20.40 -1.15
CA GLU A 136 34.68 -19.32 -0.31
C GLU A 136 35.61 -18.10 -0.35
N SER A 137 35.12 -17.02 -0.96
CA SER A 137 35.76 -15.71 -0.87
C SER A 137 35.36 -15.05 0.45
N LYS A 138 36.16 -14.09 0.96
CA LYS A 138 35.76 -13.29 2.13
C LYS A 138 34.46 -12.50 1.92
N GLU A 139 34.03 -12.33 0.66
CA GLU A 139 32.76 -11.67 0.30
C GLU A 139 31.55 -12.61 0.45
N ASP A 140 31.76 -13.93 0.54
CA ASP A 140 30.72 -14.94 0.76
C ASP A 140 30.32 -15.09 2.24
N GLN A 141 30.99 -14.37 3.15
CA GLN A 141 30.61 -14.31 4.55
C GLN A 141 29.47 -13.30 4.74
N GLY A 142 28.27 -13.79 5.02
CA GLY A 142 27.12 -12.95 5.36
C GLY A 142 27.43 -12.04 6.55
N GLY A 143 27.00 -10.78 6.46
CA GLY A 143 27.26 -9.75 7.47
C GLY A 143 25.96 -9.22 8.05
N MET A 144 25.88 -9.12 9.38
CA MET A 144 24.72 -8.52 10.05
C MET A 144 24.78 -6.99 9.87
N GLY A 145 23.69 -6.39 9.37
CA GLY A 145 23.55 -4.94 9.31
C GLY A 145 23.27 -4.31 10.67
N LEU A 146 23.59 -3.02 10.82
CA LEU A 146 23.37 -2.24 12.04
C LEU A 146 21.89 -2.09 12.41
N LEU A 147 20.99 -2.10 11.41
CA LEU A 147 19.59 -1.82 11.59
C LEU A 147 18.80 -3.07 12.01
N ARG A 148 18.08 -2.95 13.13
CA ARG A 148 17.06 -3.89 13.57
C ARG A 148 15.69 -3.21 13.50
N VAL A 149 14.77 -3.88 12.83
CA VAL A 149 13.38 -3.43 12.68
C VAL A 149 12.51 -4.43 13.41
N TYR A 150 11.81 -3.99 14.44
CA TYR A 150 10.89 -4.84 15.19
C TYR A 150 9.53 -4.90 14.50
N ASP A 151 8.75 -5.90 14.86
CA ASP A 151 7.35 -6.00 14.48
C ASP A 151 6.58 -4.74 14.93
N ALA A 152 5.77 -4.18 14.03
CA ALA A 152 4.91 -3.07 14.38
C ALA A 152 3.59 -3.60 14.94
N LEU A 153 3.34 -3.32 16.21
CA LEU A 153 2.22 -3.90 16.96
C LEU A 153 1.00 -2.98 16.90
N LEU A 154 -0.19 -3.56 16.75
CA LEU A 154 -1.46 -2.83 16.69
C LEU A 154 -1.72 -2.02 17.97
N MET A 155 -2.15 -0.78 17.80
CA MET A 155 -2.69 0.06 18.86
C MET A 155 -4.20 -0.17 19.02
N GLY A 156 -4.61 -0.67 20.18
CA GLY A 156 -6.02 -0.90 20.50
C GLY A 156 -6.56 -2.23 19.97
N GLN A 157 -7.75 -2.18 19.37
CA GLN A 157 -8.42 -3.31 18.73
C GLN A 157 -9.03 -2.84 17.41
N VAL A 158 -9.04 -3.74 16.42
CA VAL A 158 -9.59 -3.46 15.10
C VAL A 158 -10.32 -4.68 14.59
N LYS A 159 -11.47 -4.46 13.94
CA LYS A 159 -12.17 -5.48 13.19
C LYS A 159 -11.64 -5.48 11.76
N THR A 160 -11.28 -6.65 11.25
CA THR A 160 -10.85 -6.81 9.85
C THR A 160 -12.06 -6.92 8.94
N ASP A 161 -11.96 -6.33 7.75
CA ASP A 161 -12.98 -6.39 6.71
C ASP A 161 -12.65 -7.50 5.70
N ARG A 162 -13.68 -8.11 5.11
CA ARG A 162 -13.53 -9.08 4.02
C ARG A 162 -13.77 -8.40 2.69
N ARG A 163 -12.91 -8.68 1.72
CA ARG A 163 -13.11 -8.22 0.33
C ARG A 163 -12.86 -9.35 -0.64
N THR A 164 -13.88 -9.66 -1.43
CA THR A 164 -13.82 -10.65 -2.49
C THR A 164 -13.49 -10.01 -3.83
N ARG A 165 -12.59 -10.65 -4.57
CA ARG A 165 -12.25 -10.27 -5.94
C ARG A 165 -12.32 -11.47 -6.87
N THR A 166 -12.67 -11.20 -8.12
CA THR A 166 -12.71 -12.22 -9.19
C THR A 166 -11.85 -11.75 -10.35
N ARG A 167 -11.09 -12.66 -10.95
CA ARG A 167 -10.35 -12.39 -12.18
C ARG A 167 -11.28 -12.52 -13.39
N ILE A 168 -11.20 -11.59 -14.33
CA ILE A 168 -11.97 -11.60 -15.57
C ILE A 168 -11.08 -12.11 -16.71
N GLU A 169 -11.61 -13.01 -17.53
CA GLU A 169 -10.95 -13.47 -18.75
C GLU A 169 -10.97 -12.34 -19.80
N PRO A 170 -9.80 -11.95 -20.37
CA PRO A 170 -9.71 -10.80 -21.25
C PRO A 170 -10.52 -10.89 -22.55
N VAL A 171 -10.77 -12.10 -23.07
CA VAL A 171 -11.42 -12.31 -24.38
C VAL A 171 -12.94 -12.43 -24.22
N SER A 172 -13.41 -13.35 -23.37
CA SER A 172 -14.84 -13.57 -23.15
C SER A 172 -15.49 -12.51 -22.27
N GLY A 173 -14.70 -11.81 -21.45
CA GLY A 173 -15.20 -10.88 -20.44
C GLY A 173 -15.92 -11.56 -19.27
N THR A 174 -15.83 -12.89 -19.14
CA THR A 174 -16.44 -13.66 -18.05
C THR A 174 -15.52 -13.80 -16.85
N ALA A 175 -16.09 -14.10 -15.69
CA ALA A 175 -15.30 -14.51 -14.52
C ALA A 175 -14.52 -15.79 -14.84
N MET A 176 -13.22 -15.82 -14.52
CA MET A 176 -12.42 -17.03 -14.63
C MET A 176 -12.80 -17.99 -13.49
N GLN A 177 -13.06 -19.26 -13.84
CA GLN A 177 -13.39 -20.30 -12.87
C GLN A 177 -12.26 -20.51 -11.87
N HIS A 178 -12.57 -20.76 -10.60
CA HIS A 178 -11.61 -20.95 -9.50
C HIS A 178 -10.67 -19.76 -9.19
N HIS A 179 -10.94 -18.56 -9.73
CA HIS A 179 -10.19 -17.35 -9.44
C HIS A 179 -10.92 -16.37 -8.51
N LEU A 180 -11.85 -16.88 -7.70
CA LEU A 180 -12.46 -16.14 -6.61
C LEU A 180 -11.48 -16.12 -5.43
N ALA A 181 -11.11 -14.94 -4.96
CA ALA A 181 -10.22 -14.79 -3.81
C ALA A 181 -10.83 -13.80 -2.82
N THR A 182 -11.04 -14.24 -1.58
CA THR A 182 -11.43 -13.36 -0.47
C THR A 182 -10.18 -13.04 0.37
N LEU A 183 -10.02 -11.76 0.71
CA LEU A 183 -8.91 -11.26 1.51
C LEU A 183 -9.47 -10.61 2.78
N ASN A 184 -8.84 -10.87 3.93
CA ASN A 184 -9.05 -10.05 5.11
C ASN A 184 -8.17 -8.80 5.04
N LEU A 185 -8.74 -7.66 5.40
CA LEU A 185 -8.12 -6.34 5.30
C LEU A 185 -8.16 -5.66 6.66
N VAL A 186 -7.06 -4.99 7.00
CA VAL A 186 -7.01 -4.05 8.12
C VAL A 186 -7.51 -2.70 7.60
N PRO A 187 -8.53 -2.07 8.22
CA PRO A 187 -9.13 -0.85 7.72
C PRO A 187 -8.19 0.37 7.82
N GLU A 188 -8.49 1.39 7.02
CA GLU A 188 -7.81 2.69 7.12
C GLU A 188 -7.99 3.32 8.51
N GLY A 189 -7.09 4.22 8.89
CA GLY A 189 -7.05 4.85 10.21
C GLY A 189 -6.43 3.97 11.32
N THR A 190 -6.22 2.67 11.06
CA THR A 190 -5.56 1.77 12.01
C THR A 190 -4.11 2.21 12.27
N GLN A 191 -3.68 2.14 13.53
CA GLN A 191 -2.36 2.59 13.97
C GLN A 191 -1.51 1.43 14.51
N PHE A 192 -0.22 1.42 14.15
CA PHE A 192 0.77 0.46 14.61
C PHE A 192 1.96 1.17 15.25
N LYS A 193 2.42 0.68 16.41
CA LYS A 193 3.66 1.15 17.04
C LYS A 193 4.84 0.44 16.42
N LEU A 194 5.74 1.20 15.79
CA LEU A 194 7.00 0.69 15.26
C LEU A 194 8.15 1.13 16.14
N ARG A 195 9.06 0.18 16.39
CA ARG A 195 10.36 0.42 16.99
C ARG A 195 11.45 -0.01 16.02
N VAL A 196 12.45 0.84 15.86
CA VAL A 196 13.66 0.58 15.09
C VAL A 196 14.87 0.84 15.96
N MET A 197 15.93 0.05 15.80
CA MET A 197 17.14 0.17 16.59
C MET A 197 18.37 0.04 15.71
N LEU A 198 19.32 0.95 15.86
CA LEU A 198 20.67 0.78 15.36
C LEU A 198 21.54 0.28 16.51
N GLU A 199 22.34 -0.77 16.27
CA GLU A 199 23.21 -1.33 17.28
C GLU A 199 24.58 -1.70 16.70
N HIS A 200 25.64 -1.14 17.29
CA HIS A 200 27.01 -1.53 16.97
C HIS A 200 27.47 -2.67 17.90
N SER A 201 27.92 -3.77 17.29
CA SER A 201 28.23 -5.03 18.00
C SER A 201 29.66 -5.10 18.58
N GLY A 202 30.51 -4.09 18.40
CA GLY A 202 31.84 -4.01 19.03
C GLY A 202 32.97 -4.69 18.25
N GLY A 203 33.08 -4.43 16.95
CA GLY A 203 34.14 -4.95 16.07
C GLY A 203 35.17 -3.89 15.65
N LYS A 204 35.99 -4.18 14.62
CA LYS A 204 36.92 -3.21 14.00
C LYS A 204 36.23 -2.06 13.27
N GLU A 205 34.94 -2.19 12.96
CA GLU A 205 34.15 -1.17 12.27
C GLU A 205 33.75 -0.03 13.21
N SER A 206 33.57 1.17 12.65
CA SER A 206 33.21 2.37 13.39
C SER A 206 31.85 2.25 14.08
N ALA A 207 31.71 2.89 15.24
CA ALA A 207 30.44 3.17 15.91
C ALA A 207 29.41 3.83 14.96
N ILE A 208 28.14 3.86 15.37
CA ILE A 208 27.05 4.43 14.56
C ILE A 208 27.31 5.92 14.40
N THR A 209 27.35 6.37 13.16
CA THR A 209 27.59 7.77 12.81
C THR A 209 26.28 8.57 12.77
N SER A 210 26.38 9.88 12.92
CA SER A 210 25.23 10.78 12.70
C SER A 210 24.64 10.64 11.29
N LYS A 211 25.48 10.41 10.26
CA LYS A 211 25.04 10.15 8.88
C LYS A 211 24.15 8.91 8.76
N GLU A 212 24.48 7.82 9.47
CA GLU A 212 23.65 6.60 9.47
C GLU A 212 22.31 6.81 10.17
N LEU A 213 22.30 7.54 11.28
CA LEU A 213 21.08 7.91 11.98
C LEU A 213 20.17 8.78 11.11
N GLU A 214 20.71 9.85 10.53
CA GLU A 214 19.97 10.74 9.62
C GLU A 214 19.44 10.00 8.40
N CYS A 215 20.19 9.04 7.86
CA CYS A 215 19.69 8.22 6.77
C CYS A 215 18.51 7.34 7.23
N VAL A 216 18.60 6.68 8.39
CA VAL A 216 17.47 5.87 8.89
C VAL A 216 16.24 6.74 9.17
N LEU A 217 16.40 7.94 9.71
CA LEU A 217 15.30 8.89 9.88
C LEU A 217 14.67 9.24 8.53
N THR A 218 15.49 9.54 7.51
CA THR A 218 15.02 9.82 6.15
C THR A 218 14.28 8.63 5.52
N LEU A 219 14.78 7.40 5.71
CA LEU A 219 14.13 6.17 5.23
C LEU A 219 12.77 5.94 5.91
N LEU A 220 12.67 6.24 7.22
CA LEU A 220 11.43 6.15 7.97
C LEU A 220 10.41 7.19 7.52
N GLU A 221 10.82 8.43 7.28
CA GLU A 221 9.97 9.46 6.66
C GLU A 221 9.50 9.02 5.26
N GLY A 222 10.39 8.41 4.49
CA GLY A 222 10.12 7.85 3.17
C GLY A 222 9.06 6.74 3.15
N LEU A 223 8.79 6.07 4.28
CA LEU A 223 7.66 5.13 4.37
C LEU A 223 6.31 5.79 4.04
N SER A 224 6.18 7.09 4.31
CA SER A 224 4.96 7.84 3.98
C SER A 224 4.71 8.00 2.47
N GLN A 225 5.74 7.76 1.65
CA GLN A 225 5.65 7.74 0.18
C GLN A 225 5.53 6.31 -0.38
N GLN A 226 5.57 5.30 0.50
CA GLN A 226 5.49 3.90 0.14
C GLN A 226 4.12 3.30 0.39
N ARG A 227 3.97 2.06 -0.11
CA ARG A 227 2.83 1.19 0.20
C ARG A 227 3.35 -0.12 0.79
N LEU A 228 2.75 -0.55 1.89
CA LEU A 228 3.10 -1.77 2.62
C LEU A 228 2.18 -2.94 2.24
N GLY A 229 2.62 -4.16 2.53
CA GLY A 229 1.84 -5.37 2.28
C GLY A 229 1.59 -5.67 0.80
N SER A 230 0.50 -6.38 0.54
CA SER A 230 0.04 -6.72 -0.80
C SER A 230 -0.90 -5.66 -1.38
N GLY A 231 -1.25 -5.75 -2.66
CA GLY A 231 -2.22 -4.82 -3.27
C GLY A 231 -1.70 -3.39 -3.51
N LYS A 232 -0.38 -3.17 -3.44
CA LYS A 232 0.24 -1.85 -3.69
C LYS A 232 -0.18 -1.19 -5.00
N SER A 233 -0.38 -1.99 -6.06
CA SER A 233 -0.82 -1.52 -7.39
C SER A 233 -2.29 -1.11 -7.48
N ILE A 234 -3.08 -1.42 -6.45
CA ILE A 234 -4.54 -1.18 -6.39
C ILE A 234 -4.93 -0.32 -5.19
N GLY A 235 -4.02 0.55 -4.73
CA GLY A 235 -4.35 1.58 -3.74
C GLY A 235 -4.12 1.18 -2.28
N GLN A 236 -3.88 -0.11 -2.01
CA GLN A 236 -3.77 -0.64 -0.64
C GLN A 236 -2.41 -0.34 0.01
N GLY A 237 -2.41 -0.33 1.35
CA GLY A 237 -1.24 -0.26 2.21
C GLY A 237 -0.57 1.11 2.26
N GLN A 238 -1.27 2.19 1.96
CA GLN A 238 -0.73 3.54 2.14
C GLN A 238 -0.59 3.83 3.63
N VAL A 239 0.54 4.43 4.02
CA VAL A 239 0.83 4.73 5.43
C VAL A 239 1.34 6.14 5.60
N THR A 240 1.20 6.68 6.81
CA THR A 240 1.94 7.86 7.27
C THR A 240 2.77 7.47 8.47
N TRP A 241 4.05 7.80 8.43
CA TRP A 241 4.97 7.68 9.56
C TRP A 241 4.97 8.95 10.39
N ARG A 242 4.93 8.79 11.72
CA ARG A 242 5.18 9.87 12.68
C ARG A 242 6.22 9.42 13.69
N CYS A 243 7.37 10.09 13.69
CA CYS A 243 8.38 9.91 14.73
C CYS A 243 7.88 10.49 16.06
N GLU A 244 8.07 9.74 17.15
CA GLU A 244 7.65 10.16 18.49
C GLU A 244 8.85 10.41 19.41
N ASP A 245 9.85 9.54 19.34
CA ASP A 245 10.95 9.48 20.30
C ASP A 245 12.22 8.91 19.63
N VAL A 246 13.36 9.58 19.83
CA VAL A 246 14.68 9.12 19.37
C VAL A 246 15.63 9.17 20.56
N GLN A 247 16.01 7.98 21.03
CA GLN A 247 16.87 7.79 22.19
C GLN A 247 18.23 7.29 21.74
N VAL A 248 19.30 7.98 22.12
CA VAL A 248 20.68 7.60 21.78
C VAL A 248 21.46 7.22 23.03
N ILE A 249 22.46 6.36 22.84
CA ILE A 249 23.48 6.05 23.83
C ILE A 249 24.83 6.24 23.13
N THR A 250 25.61 7.21 23.59
CA THR A 250 26.96 7.47 23.08
C THR A 250 27.93 6.38 23.52
N GLU A 251 29.08 6.24 22.83
CA GLU A 251 30.12 5.29 23.25
C GLU A 251 30.63 5.62 24.67
N LYS A 252 30.72 6.92 25.00
CA LYS A 252 31.10 7.40 26.33
C LYS A 252 30.07 6.99 27.39
N GLY A 253 28.79 7.27 27.17
CA GLY A 253 27.73 6.90 28.11
C GLY A 253 27.62 5.39 28.31
N TYR A 254 27.80 4.60 27.25
CA TYR A 254 27.83 3.14 27.36
C TYR A 254 29.02 2.62 28.20
N ARG A 255 30.21 3.21 28.00
CA ARG A 255 31.40 2.85 28.79
C ARG A 255 31.22 3.21 30.27
N GLU A 256 30.70 4.40 30.56
CA GLU A 256 30.39 4.83 31.93
C GLU A 256 29.37 3.89 32.60
N TRP A 257 28.34 3.46 31.87
CA TRP A 257 27.38 2.49 32.35
C TRP A 257 28.03 1.14 32.70
N ILE A 258 28.86 0.57 31.82
CA ILE A 258 29.57 -0.70 32.10
C ILE A 258 30.46 -0.57 33.34
N LEU A 259 31.24 0.51 33.43
CA LEU A 259 32.14 0.74 34.57
C LEU A 259 31.35 0.84 35.88
N SER A 260 30.21 1.55 35.87
CA SER A 260 29.34 1.65 37.06
C SER A 260 28.80 0.28 37.51
N ARG A 261 28.52 -0.64 36.58
CA ARG A 261 28.07 -2.01 36.91
C ARG A 261 29.18 -2.87 37.50
N LEU A 262 30.41 -2.77 36.95
CA LEU A 262 31.57 -3.50 37.47
C LEU A 262 31.98 -3.03 38.87
N GLU A 263 31.77 -1.75 39.19
CA GLU A 263 32.03 -1.20 40.53
C GLU A 263 30.97 -1.64 41.56
N GLN A 264 29.71 -1.78 41.15
CA GLN A 264 28.62 -2.28 42.01
C GLN A 264 28.80 -3.76 42.38
N ASP A 265 29.19 -4.61 41.43
CA ASP A 265 29.41 -6.05 41.66
C ASP A 265 30.59 -6.35 42.61
N ASN A 266 31.55 -5.43 42.74
CA ASN A 266 32.70 -5.57 43.64
C ASN A 266 32.42 -5.11 45.08
N SER A 267 31.24 -4.53 45.36
CA SER A 267 30.84 -4.11 46.70
C SER A 267 29.91 -5.16 47.33
N ALA A 268 30.40 -5.90 48.34
CA ALA A 268 29.66 -6.99 49.00
C ALA A 268 28.41 -6.54 49.79
N ASP A 269 28.17 -5.23 49.90
CA ASP A 269 27.04 -4.64 50.62
C ASP A 269 26.48 -3.45 49.82
N SER A 270 25.70 -3.67 48.76
CA SER A 270 24.71 -2.67 48.31
C SER A 270 23.64 -3.24 47.37
N HIS A 271 22.48 -3.61 47.93
CA HIS A 271 21.21 -3.66 47.20
C HIS A 271 20.61 -2.25 46.99
N SER A 272 21.42 -1.26 46.60
CA SER A 272 20.95 0.11 46.43
C SER A 272 21.16 0.61 45.00
N SER A 273 20.02 0.63 44.29
CA SER A 273 19.78 1.18 42.95
C SER A 273 20.69 0.66 41.85
N GLU A 274 20.20 -0.37 41.15
CA GLU A 274 20.64 -0.69 39.80
C GLU A 274 20.54 0.56 38.91
N THR A 275 21.69 1.13 38.53
CA THR A 275 21.71 2.19 37.53
C THR A 275 21.43 1.54 36.17
N SER A 276 20.17 1.59 35.76
CA SER A 276 19.72 1.04 34.48
C SER A 276 20.35 1.81 33.33
N LEU A 277 20.62 1.14 32.20
CA LEU A 277 21.18 1.75 30.99
C LEU A 277 20.35 2.97 30.52
N GLU A 278 19.07 3.01 30.90
CA GLU A 278 18.12 4.11 30.75
C GLU A 278 18.63 5.46 31.28
N SER A 279 19.47 5.51 32.33
CA SER A 279 20.00 6.77 32.86
C SER A 279 21.03 7.44 31.94
N TYR A 280 21.56 6.69 30.98
CA TYR A 280 22.53 7.14 29.98
C TYR A 280 21.89 7.35 28.60
N LYS A 281 20.55 7.29 28.52
CA LYS A 281 19.81 7.65 27.30
C LYS A 281 19.72 9.17 27.20
N GLU A 282 19.99 9.66 26.01
CA GLU A 282 19.86 11.06 25.67
C GLU A 282 18.84 11.21 24.55
N ASP A 283 18.01 12.25 24.63
CA ASP A 283 17.05 12.57 23.57
C ASP A 283 17.81 13.22 22.40
N TYR A 284 17.63 12.67 21.21
CA TYR A 284 18.23 13.20 20.00
C TYR A 284 17.22 14.04 19.21
N THR A 285 17.63 15.24 18.83
CA THR A 285 16.86 16.10 17.92
C THR A 285 17.66 16.30 16.64
N ALA A 286 17.10 15.85 15.51
CA ALA A 286 17.76 16.03 14.22
C ALA A 286 17.95 17.52 13.88
N ALA A 287 19.10 17.86 13.30
CA ALA A 287 19.44 19.22 12.91
C ALA A 287 18.75 19.60 11.59
N GLY A 288 17.43 19.86 11.60
CA GLY A 288 16.70 20.24 10.39
C GLY A 288 16.77 19.18 9.26
N ASN A 289 16.50 19.58 8.01
CA ASN A 289 16.33 18.69 6.85
C ASN A 289 17.40 17.58 6.77
N THR A 290 17.06 16.37 7.20
CA THR A 290 17.88 15.17 7.06
C THR A 290 17.94 14.76 5.59
N SER A 291 19.11 14.31 5.13
CA SER A 291 19.28 13.78 3.77
C SER A 291 20.01 12.43 3.81
N CYS A 292 19.75 11.59 2.82
CA CYS A 292 20.49 10.35 2.61
C CYS A 292 20.92 10.25 1.15
N ASP A 293 22.22 10.05 0.92
CA ASP A 293 22.77 9.80 -0.41
C ASP A 293 22.38 8.41 -0.91
N GLY A 294 22.14 8.28 -2.22
CA GLY A 294 21.80 6.99 -2.84
C GLY A 294 20.35 6.53 -2.64
N LEU A 295 19.46 7.42 -2.21
CA LEU A 295 18.02 7.14 -2.24
C LEU A 295 17.54 6.95 -3.68
N LYS A 296 16.87 5.83 -3.93
CA LYS A 296 16.18 5.58 -5.20
C LYS A 296 15.08 6.62 -5.39
N PRO A 297 14.81 7.07 -6.62
CA PRO A 297 13.68 7.96 -6.91
C PRO A 297 12.36 7.19 -6.70
N LEU A 298 11.90 7.14 -5.46
CA LEU A 298 10.60 6.58 -5.08
C LEU A 298 9.44 7.54 -5.38
N LYS A 299 9.68 8.57 -6.20
CA LYS A 299 8.69 9.59 -6.48
C LYS A 299 7.56 8.99 -7.31
N TRP A 300 6.39 8.92 -6.68
CA TRP A 300 5.13 8.65 -7.37
C TRP A 300 4.44 9.99 -7.62
N GLU A 301 4.04 10.22 -8.86
CA GLU A 301 3.17 11.35 -9.17
C GLU A 301 1.74 10.87 -9.22
N ARG A 302 0.84 11.55 -8.49
CA ARG A 302 -0.59 11.24 -8.46
C ARG A 302 -1.34 12.22 -9.33
N LYS A 303 -2.18 11.71 -10.23
CA LYS A 303 -3.16 12.48 -11.00
C LYS A 303 -4.56 12.10 -10.55
N ALA A 304 -5.28 13.07 -10.01
CA ALA A 304 -6.66 12.91 -9.59
C ALA A 304 -7.60 12.91 -10.81
N PHE A 305 -8.65 12.11 -10.75
CA PHE A 305 -9.73 12.14 -11.71
C PHE A 305 -11.05 11.79 -11.03
N SER A 306 -12.14 12.03 -11.74
CA SER A 306 -13.48 11.65 -11.35
C SER A 306 -14.15 10.87 -12.48
N LEU A 307 -15.04 9.96 -12.14
CA LEU A 307 -15.83 9.19 -13.10
C LEU A 307 -17.30 9.54 -12.89
N LYS A 308 -17.93 10.09 -13.92
CA LYS A 308 -19.35 10.43 -13.89
C LYS A 308 -20.16 9.27 -14.47
N PRO A 309 -21.09 8.67 -13.70
CA PRO A 309 -22.01 7.67 -14.22
C PRO A 309 -22.94 8.25 -15.29
N ASP A 310 -23.14 7.52 -16.39
CA ASP A 310 -24.12 7.83 -17.42
C ASP A 310 -25.29 6.80 -17.44
N GLY A 311 -25.34 5.95 -16.41
CA GLY A 311 -26.33 4.89 -16.22
C GLY A 311 -26.10 4.13 -14.91
N PRO A 312 -26.85 3.04 -14.65
CA PRO A 312 -26.70 2.27 -13.43
C PRO A 312 -25.34 1.56 -13.38
N ILE A 313 -24.71 1.53 -12.21
CA ILE A 313 -23.42 0.89 -11.98
C ILE A 313 -23.59 -0.29 -11.06
N LEU A 314 -22.98 -1.43 -11.42
CA LEU A 314 -22.97 -2.60 -10.55
C LEU A 314 -21.58 -3.23 -10.56
N ILE A 315 -20.86 -3.07 -9.46
CA ILE A 315 -19.66 -3.85 -9.18
C ILE A 315 -20.04 -4.79 -8.05
N ASN A 316 -20.08 -6.08 -8.35
CA ASN A 316 -20.66 -7.05 -7.42
C ASN A 316 -19.88 -7.10 -6.11
N ASP A 317 -20.61 -7.10 -5.00
CA ASP A 317 -20.09 -7.35 -3.66
C ASP A 317 -20.70 -8.63 -3.09
N PRO A 318 -20.02 -9.78 -3.24
CA PRO A 318 -20.50 -11.04 -2.70
C PRO A 318 -20.62 -11.04 -1.16
N GLU A 319 -19.78 -10.30 -0.45
CA GLU A 319 -19.75 -10.33 1.02
C GLU A 319 -20.99 -9.61 1.60
N ALA A 320 -21.48 -8.57 0.92
CA ALA A 320 -22.71 -7.88 1.30
C ALA A 320 -23.97 -8.78 1.26
N LEU A 321 -23.93 -9.88 0.49
CA LEU A 321 -25.02 -10.84 0.35
C LEU A 321 -24.63 -12.25 0.85
N ARG A 322 -23.63 -12.36 1.73
CA ARG A 322 -23.19 -13.66 2.24
C ARG A 322 -24.30 -14.40 3.00
N ASP A 323 -25.03 -13.68 3.85
CA ASP A 323 -26.16 -14.20 4.63
C ASP A 323 -27.51 -13.82 3.97
N ARG A 324 -27.58 -13.96 2.64
CA ARG A 324 -28.74 -13.60 1.81
C ARG A 324 -30.03 -14.23 2.35
N LYS A 325 -31.07 -13.41 2.53
CA LYS A 325 -32.42 -13.84 2.90
C LYS A 325 -33.36 -13.89 1.69
N GLU A 326 -34.49 -14.56 1.87
CA GLU A 326 -35.55 -14.54 0.86
C GLU A 326 -36.03 -13.10 0.62
N GLY A 327 -36.05 -12.67 -0.64
CA GLY A 327 -36.34 -11.29 -1.06
C GLY A 327 -35.11 -10.42 -1.34
N ASP A 328 -33.91 -10.83 -0.92
CA ASP A 328 -32.68 -10.11 -1.26
C ASP A 328 -32.32 -10.24 -2.75
N PRO A 329 -31.69 -9.21 -3.34
CA PRO A 329 -31.23 -9.28 -4.72
C PRO A 329 -30.20 -10.41 -4.91
N HIS A 330 -30.06 -10.90 -6.13
CA HIS A 330 -29.04 -11.91 -6.45
C HIS A 330 -27.63 -11.31 -6.51
N VAL A 331 -27.52 -10.05 -6.90
CA VAL A 331 -26.27 -9.28 -6.92
C VAL A 331 -26.51 -7.85 -6.47
N THR A 332 -25.54 -7.27 -5.77
CA THR A 332 -25.59 -5.88 -5.29
C THR A 332 -24.28 -5.15 -5.59
N PHE A 333 -24.35 -3.83 -5.71
CA PHE A 333 -23.16 -2.99 -5.86
C PHE A 333 -22.34 -2.92 -4.56
N MET A 334 -21.03 -2.69 -4.71
CA MET A 334 -20.07 -2.62 -3.61
C MET A 334 -20.13 -1.30 -2.85
N THR A 335 -20.11 -1.40 -1.53
CA THR A 335 -20.11 -0.26 -0.62
C THR A 335 -18.94 -0.35 0.35
N ARG A 336 -18.32 0.80 0.64
CA ARG A 336 -17.34 0.91 1.73
C ARG A 336 -18.01 1.08 3.09
N SER A 337 -19.10 1.84 3.10
CA SER A 337 -19.93 2.10 4.26
C SER A 337 -21.37 2.29 3.78
N GLU A 338 -22.33 2.38 4.70
CA GLU A 338 -23.76 2.51 4.36
C GLU A 338 -24.11 3.71 3.46
N ARG A 339 -23.19 4.65 3.26
CA ARG A 339 -23.39 5.88 2.47
C ARG A 339 -22.28 6.15 1.45
N SER A 340 -21.38 5.20 1.23
CA SER A 340 -20.25 5.37 0.31
C SER A 340 -20.11 4.15 -0.60
N ALA A 341 -20.38 4.35 -1.88
CA ALA A 341 -20.17 3.35 -2.93
C ALA A 341 -18.69 3.34 -3.34
N VAL A 342 -18.19 2.17 -3.72
CA VAL A 342 -16.79 2.00 -4.10
C VAL A 342 -16.63 1.31 -5.44
N ILE A 343 -15.75 1.88 -6.28
CA ILE A 343 -15.15 1.18 -7.43
C ILE A 343 -13.74 0.80 -7.01
N PRO A 344 -13.45 -0.50 -6.79
CA PRO A 344 -12.11 -0.91 -6.37
C PRO A 344 -11.03 -0.50 -7.37
N GLY A 345 -9.85 -0.13 -6.89
CA GLY A 345 -8.69 0.19 -7.72
C GLY A 345 -8.26 -1.01 -8.59
N SER A 346 -8.57 -2.24 -8.16
CA SER A 346 -8.42 -3.44 -8.98
C SER A 346 -9.33 -3.45 -10.21
N THR A 347 -10.55 -2.93 -10.08
CA THR A 347 -11.52 -2.78 -11.17
C THR A 347 -11.04 -1.71 -12.15
N LEU A 348 -10.60 -0.55 -11.64
CA LEU A 348 -10.02 0.51 -12.48
C LEU A 348 -8.75 0.07 -13.21
N LYS A 349 -7.88 -0.66 -12.52
CA LYS A 349 -6.69 -1.26 -13.12
C LYS A 349 -7.06 -2.21 -14.24
N GLY A 350 -8.05 -3.08 -14.03
CA GLY A 350 -8.57 -3.99 -15.05
C GLY A 350 -9.21 -3.26 -16.23
N TRP A 351 -9.92 -2.17 -15.95
CA TRP A 351 -10.58 -1.30 -16.94
C TRP A 351 -9.56 -0.66 -17.88
N PHE A 352 -8.52 -0.03 -17.34
CA PHE A 352 -7.41 0.53 -18.13
C PHE A 352 -6.62 -0.57 -18.86
N ARG A 353 -6.26 -1.65 -18.17
CA ARG A 353 -5.49 -2.75 -18.77
C ARG A 353 -6.21 -3.40 -19.94
N ALA A 354 -7.52 -3.63 -19.83
CA ALA A 354 -8.30 -4.23 -20.89
C ALA A 354 -8.34 -3.33 -22.15
N GLN A 355 -8.51 -2.03 -21.97
CA GLN A 355 -8.48 -1.10 -23.10
C GLN A 355 -7.08 -0.98 -23.71
N SER A 356 -6.02 -0.85 -22.89
CA SER A 356 -4.64 -0.89 -23.37
C SER A 356 -4.37 -2.14 -24.21
N ARG A 357 -4.87 -3.30 -23.78
CA ARG A 357 -4.72 -4.56 -24.52
C ARG A 357 -5.41 -4.52 -25.88
N ARG A 358 -6.62 -3.97 -25.95
CA ARG A 358 -7.36 -3.82 -27.21
C ARG A 358 -6.60 -2.92 -28.18
N ILE A 359 -6.14 -1.75 -27.72
CA ILE A 359 -5.35 -0.82 -28.53
C ILE A 359 -4.09 -1.51 -29.08
N LEU A 360 -3.31 -2.16 -28.21
CA LEU A 360 -2.10 -2.86 -28.64
C LEU A 360 -2.39 -3.97 -29.65
N LEU A 361 -3.43 -4.77 -29.45
CA LEU A 361 -3.79 -5.83 -30.40
C LEU A 361 -4.26 -5.28 -31.75
N THR A 362 -4.96 -4.14 -31.76
CA THR A 362 -5.31 -3.43 -32.99
C THR A 362 -4.05 -2.94 -33.71
N LEU A 363 -3.11 -2.30 -33.00
CA LEU A 363 -1.86 -1.81 -33.59
C LEU A 363 -0.95 -2.93 -34.11
N LEU A 364 -1.00 -4.11 -33.48
CA LEU A 364 -0.24 -5.28 -33.92
C LEU A 364 -0.93 -6.03 -35.08
N GLN A 365 -2.17 -5.70 -35.44
CA GLN A 365 -2.93 -6.44 -36.45
C GLN A 365 -2.30 -6.34 -37.85
N ASP A 366 -1.66 -5.22 -38.16
CA ASP A 366 -1.03 -4.94 -39.46
C ASP A 366 0.41 -5.43 -39.56
N LYS A 367 0.95 -6.05 -38.50
CA LYS A 367 2.29 -6.64 -38.48
C LYS A 367 2.22 -8.09 -38.96
N GLU A 368 3.24 -8.54 -39.72
CA GLU A 368 3.40 -9.94 -40.14
C GLU A 368 3.77 -10.82 -38.93
N MET A 369 2.80 -11.07 -38.06
CA MET A 369 2.95 -11.82 -36.82
C MET A 369 1.81 -12.81 -36.64
N ALA A 370 2.13 -14.01 -36.16
CA ALA A 370 1.13 -14.99 -35.78
C ALA A 370 0.24 -14.47 -34.64
N GLN A 371 -1.02 -14.89 -34.58
CA GLN A 371 -1.96 -14.42 -33.55
C GLN A 371 -1.45 -14.63 -32.12
N ALA A 372 -0.81 -15.77 -31.86
CA ALA A 372 -0.23 -16.09 -30.55
C ALA A 372 0.92 -15.14 -30.18
N GLU A 373 1.76 -14.77 -31.15
CA GLU A 373 2.88 -13.85 -30.97
C GLU A 373 2.40 -12.43 -30.67
N ARG A 374 1.37 -11.97 -31.38
CA ARG A 374 0.72 -10.66 -31.12
C ARG A 374 0.16 -10.58 -29.71
N VAL A 375 -0.50 -11.64 -29.25
CA VAL A 375 -1.00 -11.75 -27.88
C VAL A 375 0.13 -11.72 -26.87
N ALA A 376 1.18 -12.51 -27.07
CA ALA A 376 2.33 -12.57 -26.17
C ALA A 376 3.02 -11.20 -26.06
N ARG A 377 3.24 -10.51 -27.19
CA ARG A 377 3.86 -9.19 -27.22
C ARG A 377 3.03 -8.12 -26.51
N ALA A 378 1.73 -8.08 -26.76
CA ALA A 378 0.83 -7.17 -26.07
C ALA A 378 0.85 -7.43 -24.55
N ASP A 379 0.77 -8.69 -24.12
CA ASP A 379 0.78 -9.04 -22.70
C ASP A 379 2.14 -8.74 -22.02
N GLU A 380 3.27 -8.89 -22.72
CA GLU A 380 4.59 -8.46 -22.25
C GLU A 380 4.63 -6.95 -21.95
N LEU A 381 4.20 -6.11 -22.91
CA LEU A 381 4.16 -4.66 -22.73
C LEU A 381 3.23 -4.26 -21.58
N LEU A 382 2.04 -4.86 -21.51
CA LEU A 382 1.10 -4.61 -20.41
C LEU A 382 1.68 -5.03 -19.05
N ASN A 383 2.48 -6.10 -19.00
CA ASN A 383 3.11 -6.55 -17.77
C ASN A 383 4.18 -5.58 -17.25
N LYS A 384 4.80 -4.76 -18.11
CA LYS A 384 5.68 -3.65 -17.69
C LYS A 384 4.89 -2.52 -17.02
N MET A 385 3.74 -2.15 -17.58
CA MET A 385 2.92 -1.04 -17.04
C MET A 385 2.11 -1.43 -15.79
N PHE A 386 1.43 -2.57 -15.85
CA PHE A 386 0.48 -2.99 -14.82
C PHE A 386 1.04 -4.05 -13.86
N GLY A 387 2.20 -4.63 -14.16
CA GLY A 387 2.80 -5.70 -13.38
C GLY A 387 2.19 -7.07 -13.65
N SER A 388 2.90 -8.11 -13.22
CA SER A 388 2.46 -9.50 -13.26
C SER A 388 3.16 -10.31 -12.15
N THR A 389 2.77 -11.57 -11.96
CA THR A 389 3.49 -12.46 -11.03
C THR A 389 4.95 -12.68 -11.44
N ASN A 390 5.25 -12.60 -12.75
CA ASN A 390 6.58 -12.89 -13.29
C ASN A 390 7.45 -11.63 -13.41
N SER A 391 6.86 -10.49 -13.80
CA SER A 391 7.55 -9.21 -13.99
C SER A 391 7.56 -8.33 -12.73
N GLY A 392 6.87 -8.74 -11.67
CA GLY A 392 6.75 -7.98 -10.44
C GLY A 392 5.78 -6.80 -10.55
N MET A 393 6.05 -5.75 -9.78
CA MET A 393 5.16 -4.58 -9.66
C MET A 393 5.25 -3.70 -10.90
N GLY A 394 4.10 -3.31 -11.46
CA GLY A 394 4.05 -2.36 -12.57
C GLY A 394 4.32 -0.92 -12.14
N CYS A 395 4.56 -0.05 -13.12
CA CYS A 395 4.80 1.38 -12.92
C CYS A 395 3.52 2.21 -12.70
N LEU A 396 2.32 1.59 -12.80
CA LEU A 396 1.03 2.23 -12.55
C LEU A 396 0.35 1.71 -11.29
N ARG A 397 -0.33 2.63 -10.59
CA ARG A 397 -1.13 2.38 -9.39
C ARG A 397 -2.51 3.00 -9.54
N PHE A 398 -3.53 2.26 -9.19
CA PHE A 398 -4.93 2.71 -9.22
C PHE A 398 -5.49 2.73 -7.81
N GLU A 399 -6.07 3.84 -7.39
CA GLU A 399 -6.74 3.95 -6.09
C GLU A 399 -8.21 3.59 -6.20
N ASP A 400 -8.82 3.16 -5.10
CA ASP A 400 -10.28 3.00 -5.05
C ASP A 400 -10.97 4.34 -5.38
N ALA A 401 -12.07 4.27 -6.13
CA ALA A 401 -12.92 5.42 -6.39
C ALA A 401 -14.11 5.41 -5.45
N PHE A 402 -14.43 6.55 -4.86
CA PHE A 402 -15.53 6.68 -3.91
C PHE A 402 -16.56 7.70 -4.39
N ALA A 403 -17.84 7.38 -4.21
CA ALA A 403 -18.95 8.31 -4.38
C ALA A 403 -19.89 8.21 -3.18
N PRO A 404 -20.35 9.35 -2.62
CA PRO A 404 -21.48 9.32 -1.71
C PRO A 404 -22.72 8.84 -2.45
N PHE A 405 -23.62 8.13 -1.76
CA PHE A 405 -24.93 7.79 -2.31
C PHE A 405 -26.02 7.81 -1.23
N LYS A 406 -27.26 7.95 -1.68
CA LYS A 406 -28.46 7.90 -0.85
C LYS A 406 -29.19 6.58 -1.08
N LYS A 407 -29.29 5.77 -0.02
CA LYS A 407 -29.83 4.41 -0.12
C LYS A 407 -31.26 4.38 -0.66
N GLU A 408 -32.08 5.37 -0.29
CA GLU A 408 -33.50 5.39 -0.62
C GLU A 408 -33.77 5.83 -2.07
N THR A 409 -32.88 6.62 -2.67
CA THR A 409 -33.11 7.24 -3.99
C THR A 409 -32.18 6.72 -5.07
N ASP A 410 -30.99 6.23 -4.70
CA ASP A 410 -29.95 5.88 -5.65
C ASP A 410 -29.83 4.36 -5.84
N GLU A 411 -30.46 3.54 -4.98
CA GLU A 411 -30.54 2.09 -5.21
C GLU A 411 -31.55 1.78 -6.31
N HIS A 412 -31.08 1.10 -7.35
CA HIS A 412 -31.90 0.68 -8.48
C HIS A 412 -32.00 -0.85 -8.54
N LEU A 413 -33.13 -1.40 -8.09
CA LEU A 413 -33.44 -2.82 -8.20
C LEU A 413 -34.09 -3.12 -9.56
N GLN A 414 -33.45 -3.98 -10.35
CA GLN A 414 -33.98 -4.44 -11.63
C GLN A 414 -34.16 -5.96 -11.65
N MET A 415 -35.31 -6.39 -12.15
CA MET A 415 -35.64 -7.81 -12.37
C MET A 415 -35.36 -8.18 -13.82
N PHE A 416 -34.76 -9.35 -14.04
CA PHE A 416 -34.44 -9.92 -15.34
C PHE A 416 -35.12 -11.27 -15.47
N ASN A 417 -36.05 -11.35 -16.42
CA ASN A 417 -36.71 -12.59 -16.78
C ASN A 417 -35.90 -13.30 -17.86
N ALA A 418 -35.59 -14.57 -17.65
CA ALA A 418 -35.13 -15.40 -18.76
C ALA A 418 -36.32 -15.73 -19.67
N ILE A 419 -36.10 -15.62 -20.98
CA ILE A 419 -37.10 -16.00 -21.99
C ILE A 419 -36.77 -17.42 -22.43
N ASP A 420 -37.78 -18.29 -22.43
CA ASP A 420 -37.65 -19.62 -22.98
C ASP A 420 -37.57 -19.55 -24.51
N ARG A 421 -36.48 -20.06 -25.08
CA ARG A 421 -36.19 -19.95 -26.51
C ARG A 421 -37.16 -20.72 -27.42
N PHE A 422 -37.90 -21.68 -26.89
CA PHE A 422 -38.84 -22.51 -27.65
C PHE A 422 -40.26 -21.95 -27.58
N THR A 423 -40.68 -21.48 -26.41
CA THR A 423 -42.05 -21.00 -26.19
C THR A 423 -42.20 -19.49 -26.35
N GLY A 424 -41.11 -18.73 -26.26
CA GLY A 424 -41.14 -17.26 -26.22
C GLY A 424 -41.74 -16.68 -24.94
N GLY A 425 -42.17 -17.53 -23.99
CA GLY A 425 -42.69 -17.14 -22.69
C GLY A 425 -41.59 -16.89 -21.66
N VAL A 426 -41.99 -16.43 -20.47
CA VAL A 426 -41.08 -16.34 -19.31
C VAL A 426 -40.72 -17.75 -18.88
N LYS A 427 -39.42 -18.03 -18.78
CA LYS A 427 -38.92 -19.29 -18.24
C LYS A 427 -39.19 -19.35 -16.75
N GLU A 428 -39.96 -20.35 -16.32
CA GLU A 428 -40.28 -20.56 -14.91
C GLU A 428 -38.99 -20.73 -14.08
N SER A 429 -39.00 -20.21 -12.85
CA SER A 429 -37.89 -20.24 -11.87
C SER A 429 -36.58 -19.51 -12.27
N ALA A 430 -36.54 -18.81 -13.41
CA ALA A 430 -35.33 -18.13 -13.90
C ALA A 430 -35.38 -16.59 -13.73
N LEU A 431 -35.98 -16.13 -12.63
CA LEU A 431 -36.04 -14.72 -12.27
C LEU A 431 -34.74 -14.30 -11.58
N PHE A 432 -33.98 -13.42 -12.22
CA PHE A 432 -32.74 -12.86 -11.66
C PHE A 432 -32.96 -11.41 -11.25
N SER A 433 -32.37 -10.96 -10.15
CA SER A 433 -32.54 -9.60 -9.65
C SER A 433 -31.20 -8.96 -9.34
N ALA A 434 -30.98 -7.75 -9.84
CA ALA A 434 -29.74 -7.01 -9.66
C ALA A 434 -30.04 -5.66 -9.02
N LYS A 435 -29.32 -5.35 -7.95
CA LYS A 435 -29.36 -4.04 -7.31
C LYS A 435 -28.12 -3.25 -7.74
N GLY A 436 -28.33 -2.27 -8.63
CA GLY A 436 -27.30 -1.33 -9.06
C GLY A 436 -27.39 0.01 -8.33
N LEU A 437 -26.36 0.83 -8.49
CA LEU A 437 -26.35 2.21 -8.07
C LEU A 437 -26.68 3.11 -9.26
N TRP A 438 -27.73 3.91 -9.15
CA TRP A 438 -28.09 4.97 -10.08
C TRP A 438 -27.92 6.32 -9.38
N THR A 439 -26.76 6.95 -9.56
CA THR A 439 -26.46 8.24 -8.93
C THR A 439 -25.94 9.25 -9.94
N ASN A 440 -26.18 10.54 -9.66
CA ASN A 440 -25.58 11.65 -10.40
C ASN A 440 -24.23 12.08 -9.80
N GLU A 441 -23.86 11.53 -8.64
CA GLU A 441 -22.59 11.79 -7.98
C GLU A 441 -21.43 11.17 -8.77
N SER A 442 -20.30 11.86 -8.78
CA SER A 442 -19.09 11.35 -9.43
C SER A 442 -18.24 10.53 -8.47
N PHE A 443 -17.62 9.48 -8.98
CA PHE A 443 -16.64 8.69 -8.23
C PHE A 443 -15.27 9.35 -8.30
N TYR A 444 -14.68 9.71 -7.17
CA TYR A 444 -13.38 10.38 -7.11
C TYR A 444 -12.25 9.36 -6.84
N SER A 445 -11.19 9.42 -7.64
CA SER A 445 -10.03 8.52 -7.55
C SER A 445 -8.74 9.21 -7.98
N GLY A 446 -7.65 8.45 -8.03
CA GLY A 446 -6.38 8.86 -8.58
C GLY A 446 -5.61 7.70 -9.20
N ILE A 447 -4.86 8.02 -10.25
CA ILE A 447 -3.82 7.16 -10.80
C ILE A 447 -2.47 7.69 -10.32
N SER A 448 -1.58 6.81 -9.88
CA SER A 448 -0.19 7.18 -9.60
C SER A 448 0.77 6.44 -10.54
N TYR A 449 1.82 7.13 -10.96
CA TYR A 449 2.86 6.56 -11.81
C TYR A 449 4.26 6.96 -11.35
N GLN A 450 5.27 6.24 -11.84
CA GLN A 450 6.68 6.59 -11.65
C GLN A 450 7.17 7.42 -12.84
N PRO A 451 7.44 8.74 -12.68
CA PRO A 451 7.78 9.61 -13.80
C PRO A 451 9.01 9.13 -14.56
N TYR A 452 10.07 8.76 -13.86
CA TYR A 452 11.32 8.28 -14.46
C TYR A 452 11.12 7.05 -15.37
N VAL A 453 10.24 6.11 -15.00
CA VAL A 453 9.95 4.92 -15.82
C VAL A 453 9.23 5.32 -17.10
N LEU A 454 8.23 6.20 -17.00
CA LEU A 454 7.49 6.70 -18.16
C LEU A 454 8.35 7.61 -19.06
N GLU A 455 9.36 8.28 -18.49
CA GLU A 455 10.35 9.06 -19.24
C GLU A 455 11.34 8.15 -19.99
N SER A 456 11.81 7.07 -19.36
CA SER A 456 12.69 6.09 -20.03
C SER A 456 11.97 5.27 -21.10
N GLU A 457 10.68 5.00 -20.92
CA GLU A 457 9.86 4.15 -21.78
C GLU A 457 8.67 4.96 -22.32
N ALA A 458 8.97 5.96 -23.15
CA ALA A 458 8.01 6.97 -23.61
C ALA A 458 6.75 6.42 -24.29
N TRP A 459 6.80 5.21 -24.88
CA TRP A 459 5.63 4.54 -25.44
C TRP A 459 4.51 4.32 -24.43
N MET A 460 4.84 4.17 -23.14
CA MET A 460 3.87 4.01 -22.05
C MET A 460 3.00 5.26 -21.91
N LYS A 461 3.57 6.45 -22.15
CA LYS A 461 2.84 7.73 -22.10
C LYS A 461 1.79 7.80 -23.20
N LEU A 462 2.15 7.44 -24.43
CA LEU A 462 1.22 7.44 -25.57
C LEU A 462 0.10 6.41 -25.39
N LEU A 463 0.42 5.18 -24.95
CA LEU A 463 -0.61 4.18 -24.71
C LEU A 463 -1.58 4.63 -23.59
N LEU A 464 -1.06 5.25 -22.53
CA LEU A 464 -1.90 5.77 -21.46
C LEU A 464 -2.77 6.95 -21.94
N LEU A 465 -2.24 7.82 -22.82
CA LEU A 465 -2.99 8.91 -23.44
C LEU A 465 -4.19 8.39 -24.24
N TYR A 466 -4.01 7.36 -25.08
CA TYR A 466 -5.12 6.78 -25.84
C TYR A 466 -6.21 6.20 -24.92
N VAL A 467 -5.83 5.38 -23.93
CA VAL A 467 -6.80 4.84 -22.97
C VAL A 467 -7.51 5.96 -22.20
N TRP A 468 -6.79 7.03 -21.86
CA TRP A 468 -7.36 8.18 -21.18
C TRP A 468 -8.38 8.92 -22.04
N GLN A 469 -8.12 9.07 -23.34
CA GLN A 469 -9.05 9.67 -24.30
C GLN A 469 -10.31 8.83 -24.45
N ASP A 470 -10.17 7.52 -24.70
CA ASP A 470 -11.31 6.60 -24.79
C ASP A 470 -12.16 6.65 -23.51
N ALA A 471 -11.53 6.73 -22.33
CA ALA A 471 -12.23 6.84 -21.05
C ALA A 471 -12.98 8.17 -20.89
N LYS A 472 -12.48 9.27 -21.48
CA LYS A 472 -13.13 10.59 -21.49
C LYS A 472 -14.28 10.68 -22.49
N GLU A 473 -14.22 9.89 -23.55
CA GLU A 473 -15.28 9.80 -24.56
C GLU A 473 -16.43 8.87 -24.12
N GLY A 474 -16.19 8.05 -23.08
CA GLY A 474 -17.19 7.16 -22.49
C GLY A 474 -17.22 5.77 -23.14
N ASP A 475 -16.18 5.40 -23.90
CA ASP A 475 -16.10 4.14 -24.63
C ASP A 475 -15.86 2.93 -23.73
N LEU A 476 -15.30 3.17 -22.54
CA LEU A 476 -14.99 2.10 -21.60
C LEU A 476 -16.18 1.84 -20.66
N VAL A 477 -16.48 0.56 -20.44
CA VAL A 477 -17.58 0.10 -19.59
C VAL A 477 -17.04 -0.84 -18.50
N LEU A 478 -17.46 -0.65 -17.25
CA LEU A 478 -16.99 -1.44 -16.09
C LEU A 478 -18.11 -2.14 -15.32
N GLY A 479 -17.75 -3.14 -14.52
CA GLY A 479 -18.72 -3.88 -13.70
C GLY A 479 -19.55 -4.92 -14.46
N TRP A 480 -20.61 -5.37 -13.81
CA TRP A 480 -21.60 -6.33 -14.30
C TRP A 480 -22.59 -5.67 -15.25
N GLY A 481 -23.21 -6.45 -16.15
CA GLY A 481 -24.32 -5.98 -16.97
C GLY A 481 -23.92 -5.03 -18.11
N LYS A 482 -22.67 -5.06 -18.56
CA LYS A 482 -22.15 -4.16 -19.62
C LYS A 482 -23.01 -4.17 -20.90
N SER A 483 -23.46 -5.35 -21.33
CA SER A 483 -24.36 -5.53 -22.49
C SER A 483 -25.83 -5.15 -22.21
N LYS A 484 -26.16 -4.90 -20.94
CA LYS A 484 -27.51 -4.55 -20.45
C LYS A 484 -27.62 -3.07 -20.08
N GLY A 485 -26.65 -2.24 -20.49
CA GLY A 485 -26.65 -0.80 -20.24
C GLY A 485 -26.03 -0.37 -18.90
N TYR A 486 -25.48 -1.29 -18.11
CA TYR A 486 -24.80 -0.95 -16.86
C TYR A 486 -23.35 -0.52 -17.09
N GLY A 487 -22.83 0.30 -16.17
CA GLY A 487 -21.40 0.51 -16.02
C GLY A 487 -20.77 1.52 -16.99
N ARG A 488 -21.60 2.29 -17.69
CA ARG A 488 -21.17 3.42 -18.53
C ARG A 488 -20.77 4.60 -17.66
N LEU A 489 -19.53 5.05 -17.82
CA LEU A 489 -18.92 6.11 -17.04
C LEU A 489 -18.05 6.97 -17.95
N THR A 490 -18.09 8.27 -17.73
CA THR A 490 -17.22 9.23 -18.41
C THR A 490 -16.16 9.76 -17.47
N LEU A 491 -14.88 9.68 -17.85
CA LEU A 491 -13.79 10.26 -17.09
C LEU A 491 -13.77 11.78 -17.21
N LYS A 492 -13.64 12.46 -16.06
CA LYS A 492 -13.43 13.91 -15.95
C LYS A 492 -12.20 14.17 -15.08
N ALA A 493 -11.27 14.95 -15.58
CA ALA A 493 -10.08 15.35 -14.83
C ALA A 493 -9.77 16.83 -15.06
N VAL A 494 -9.07 17.43 -14.10
CA VAL A 494 -8.63 18.83 -14.14
C VAL A 494 -7.12 18.81 -13.97
N ASN A 495 -6.41 19.55 -14.83
CA ASN A 495 -4.96 19.76 -14.73
C ASN A 495 -4.12 18.46 -14.79
N THR A 496 -4.34 17.64 -15.81
CA THR A 496 -3.62 16.37 -16.01
C THR A 496 -2.26 16.54 -16.70
N GLY A 497 -1.94 17.73 -17.22
CA GLY A 497 -0.68 18.02 -17.90
C GLY A 497 -0.53 17.22 -19.20
N TRP A 498 0.58 16.48 -19.31
CA TRP A 498 0.93 15.67 -20.48
C TRP A 498 -0.09 14.58 -20.82
N LEU A 499 -0.91 14.15 -19.85
CA LEU A 499 -1.97 13.14 -20.01
C LEU A 499 -3.17 13.63 -20.85
N GLU A 500 -3.28 14.91 -21.15
CA GLU A 500 -4.33 15.43 -22.05
C GLU A 500 -3.79 16.32 -23.17
N LYS A 501 -2.68 17.03 -22.95
CA LYS A 501 -2.10 17.96 -23.91
C LYS A 501 -0.58 17.77 -23.97
N PRO A 502 -0.10 16.70 -24.62
CA PRO A 502 1.33 16.56 -24.89
C PRO A 502 1.82 17.66 -25.85
N GLY A 503 3.10 18.04 -25.76
CA GLY A 503 3.73 18.86 -26.80
C GLY A 503 3.78 18.09 -28.13
N SER A 504 3.76 18.81 -29.27
CA SER A 504 3.80 18.17 -30.60
C SER A 504 5.07 17.34 -30.82
N GLU A 505 6.23 17.86 -30.41
CA GLU A 505 7.52 17.15 -30.48
C GLU A 505 7.56 15.93 -29.55
N GLU A 506 6.97 16.04 -28.36
CA GLU A 506 6.87 14.92 -27.41
C GLU A 506 6.01 13.80 -27.99
N LEU A 507 4.90 14.15 -28.65
CA LEU A 507 3.99 13.18 -29.23
C LEU A 507 4.66 12.34 -30.31
N GLU A 508 5.43 12.96 -31.21
CA GLU A 508 6.19 12.29 -32.26
C GLU A 508 7.22 11.32 -31.65
N GLN A 509 7.96 11.77 -30.63
CA GLN A 509 8.89 10.92 -29.90
C GLN A 509 8.20 9.69 -29.26
N TRP A 510 7.01 9.87 -28.69
CA TRP A 510 6.29 8.76 -28.06
C TRP A 510 5.72 7.78 -29.09
N GLN A 511 5.33 8.29 -30.27
CA GLN A 511 4.89 7.47 -31.40
C GLN A 511 6.03 6.58 -31.90
N ASP A 512 7.21 7.14 -32.13
CA ASP A 512 8.40 6.37 -32.53
C ASP A 512 8.76 5.31 -31.48
N ALA A 513 8.74 5.69 -30.21
CA ALA A 513 8.97 4.75 -29.11
C ALA A 513 7.95 3.61 -29.10
N LEU A 514 6.67 3.90 -29.36
CA LEU A 514 5.62 2.89 -29.41
C LEU A 514 5.79 1.96 -30.61
N LEU A 515 6.05 2.50 -31.80
CA LEU A 515 6.30 1.69 -32.99
C LEU A 515 7.49 0.75 -32.77
N LYS A 516 8.58 1.25 -32.20
CA LYS A 516 9.74 0.43 -31.82
C LYS A 516 9.40 -0.63 -30.76
N ALA A 517 8.56 -0.30 -29.78
CA ALA A 517 8.12 -1.25 -28.77
C ALA A 517 7.17 -2.33 -29.33
N LEU A 518 6.50 -2.08 -30.45
CA LEU A 518 5.63 -3.07 -31.11
C LEU A 518 6.43 -4.10 -31.92
N GLU A 519 7.65 -3.76 -32.36
CA GLU A 519 8.52 -4.70 -33.06
C GLU A 519 8.85 -5.92 -32.18
N PRO A 520 8.99 -7.12 -32.79
CA PRO A 520 9.39 -8.32 -32.08
C PRO A 520 10.79 -8.13 -31.49
N VAL A 521 11.01 -8.69 -30.30
CA VAL A 521 12.36 -8.74 -29.73
C VAL A 521 13.13 -9.78 -30.54
N THR A 522 13.90 -9.33 -31.53
CA THR A 522 14.92 -10.20 -32.14
C THR A 522 15.83 -10.68 -31.02
N GLU A 523 15.87 -12.00 -30.78
CA GLU A 523 16.75 -12.61 -29.79
C GLU A 523 18.16 -12.02 -29.96
N ARG A 524 18.66 -11.36 -28.91
CA ARG A 524 20.11 -11.15 -28.80
C ARG A 524 20.70 -12.53 -28.59
N VAL A 525 21.22 -13.11 -29.66
CA VAL A 525 22.10 -14.28 -29.67
C VAL A 525 23.27 -14.07 -28.71
#